data_AF-A0A1R3UNL0-F1
#
_entry.id   AF-A0A1R3UNL0-F1
#
_cell.length_a   1.000
_cell.length_b   1.000
_cell.length_c   1.000
_cell.angle_alpha   90.00
_cell.angle_beta   90.00
_cell.angle_gamma   90.00
#
_symmetry.space_group_name_H-M   'P 1'
#
loop_
_entity.id
_entity.type
_entity.pdbx_description
1 polymer ?
#
loop_
_entity_poly.entity_id
_entity_poly.type
_entity_poly.pdbx_seq_one_letter_code
_entity_poly.pdbx_strand_id
1 'polypeptide(L)'
;MKNTFRSTALVLLSSGLLVTGMASQAFADTASDSADVVAESAGFTGTLSGEVEYLAPGKYIVDGQAFFVSTETEILGGLYTCASESAGDVGNVECPFDEFDEALAEGMVVLAGVEVEDGIAESITEFQA
;
A
#
# COMPACT_ATOMS: atom_id res chain seq x y z
N MET A 1 -27.69 -20.30 -29.34
CA MET A 1 -28.38 -21.16 -28.35
C MET A 1 -27.50 -22.36 -28.03
N LYS A 2 -27.33 -22.67 -26.73
CA LYS A 2 -26.77 -23.90 -26.11
C LYS A 2 -25.29 -23.90 -25.69
N ASN A 3 -25.02 -23.12 -24.63
CA ASN A 3 -24.48 -23.47 -23.30
C ASN A 3 -23.69 -24.78 -23.17
N THR A 4 -22.51 -24.74 -22.52
CA THR A 4 -22.03 -25.81 -21.63
C THR A 4 -21.06 -25.21 -20.59
N PHE A 5 -21.54 -25.05 -19.36
CA PHE A 5 -20.74 -24.80 -18.16
C PHE A 5 -20.18 -26.14 -17.67
N ARG A 6 -18.91 -26.20 -17.29
CA ARG A 6 -18.34 -27.33 -16.53
C ARG A 6 -17.65 -26.81 -15.28
N SER A 7 -18.38 -26.91 -14.16
CA SER A 7 -17.88 -26.89 -12.80
C SER A 7 -16.79 -27.95 -12.60
N THR A 8 -15.79 -27.66 -11.80
CA THR A 8 -14.98 -28.69 -11.14
C THR A 8 -14.75 -28.25 -9.70
N ALA A 9 -15.67 -28.69 -8.84
CA ALA A 9 -15.52 -28.67 -7.40
C ALA A 9 -14.58 -29.82 -7.01
N LEU A 10 -13.54 -29.53 -6.23
CA LEU A 10 -12.68 -30.52 -5.60
C LEU A 10 -12.77 -30.32 -4.08
N VAL A 11 -13.60 -31.15 -3.46
CA VAL A 11 -13.69 -31.37 -2.02
C VAL A 11 -12.61 -32.40 -1.66
N LEU A 12 -11.73 -32.06 -0.71
CA LEU A 12 -10.84 -33.02 -0.04
C LEU A 12 -11.01 -32.80 1.47
N LEU A 13 -11.91 -33.58 2.08
CA LEU A 13 -11.62 -34.81 2.84
C LEU A 13 -10.95 -34.53 4.19
N SER A 14 -11.86 -34.36 5.16
CA SER A 14 -11.71 -34.55 6.60
C SER A 14 -10.91 -35.81 6.99
N SER A 15 -9.99 -35.64 7.94
CA SER A 15 -9.53 -36.70 8.85
C SER A 15 -9.18 -36.05 10.19
N GLY A 16 -10.02 -36.28 11.20
CA GLY A 16 -9.81 -35.79 12.57
C GLY A 16 -8.96 -36.73 13.41
N LEU A 17 -8.43 -36.24 14.54
CA LEU A 17 -8.03 -37.09 15.68
C LEU A 17 -7.93 -36.31 17.02
N LEU A 18 -8.94 -36.53 17.87
CA LEU A 18 -8.97 -36.78 19.33
C LEU A 18 -8.18 -35.93 20.37
N VAL A 19 -8.96 -35.11 21.10
CA VAL A 19 -9.11 -34.92 22.57
C VAL A 19 -8.13 -35.59 23.56
N THR A 20 -7.58 -34.82 24.53
CA THR A 20 -7.74 -34.98 26.01
C THR A 20 -7.05 -33.84 26.81
N GLY A 21 -7.72 -33.22 27.82
CA GLY A 21 -7.04 -32.70 29.04
C GLY A 21 -7.32 -31.29 29.64
N MET A 22 -8.50 -31.07 30.25
CA MET A 22 -8.81 -30.42 31.56
C MET A 22 -8.08 -29.13 32.07
N ALA A 23 -8.78 -27.98 32.11
CA ALA A 23 -9.08 -27.15 33.33
C ALA A 23 -9.89 -25.84 33.03
N SER A 24 -11.20 -25.89 33.30
CA SER A 24 -12.05 -24.91 34.01
C SER A 24 -12.23 -23.43 33.56
N GLN A 25 -13.51 -23.10 33.27
CA GLN A 25 -14.24 -21.79 33.35
C GLN A 25 -14.13 -20.88 32.12
N ALA A 26 -15.15 -20.20 31.57
CA ALA A 26 -16.59 -20.05 31.86
C ALA A 26 -17.19 -19.02 30.86
N PHE A 27 -18.34 -19.32 30.25
CA PHE A 27 -19.41 -18.44 29.72
C PHE A 27 -19.11 -17.01 29.23
N ALA A 28 -19.47 -16.73 27.97
CA ALA A 28 -20.61 -15.86 27.67
C ALA A 28 -20.93 -15.88 26.17
N ASP A 29 -22.13 -16.33 25.86
CA ASP A 29 -22.90 -15.91 24.71
C ASP A 29 -23.01 -14.39 24.77
N THR A 30 -22.47 -13.70 23.78
CA THR A 30 -22.76 -12.28 23.56
C THR A 30 -23.13 -12.15 22.11
N ALA A 31 -24.44 -12.05 21.89
CA ALA A 31 -25.02 -11.45 20.71
C ALA A 31 -24.23 -10.18 20.38
N SER A 32 -23.37 -10.26 19.37
CA SER A 32 -22.73 -9.08 18.80
C SER A 32 -23.80 -8.41 17.96
N ASP A 33 -24.49 -7.49 18.61
CA ASP A 33 -25.14 -6.33 18.03
C ASP A 33 -24.44 -5.98 16.71
N SER A 34 -25.18 -6.14 15.61
CA SER A 34 -24.74 -5.70 14.30
C SER A 34 -24.83 -4.18 14.29
N ALA A 35 -23.85 -3.54 14.92
CA ALA A 35 -23.52 -2.16 14.65
C ALA A 35 -23.02 -2.13 13.20
N ASP A 36 -23.92 -1.73 12.32
CA ASP A 36 -23.63 -1.21 10.99
C ASP A 36 -22.71 0.02 11.18
N VAL A 37 -21.43 -0.25 11.41
CA VAL A 37 -20.39 0.74 11.19
C VAL A 37 -20.27 0.82 9.67
N VAL A 38 -20.77 1.92 9.11
CA VAL A 38 -20.25 2.40 7.83
C VAL A 38 -18.77 2.67 8.06
N ALA A 39 -17.96 1.62 7.88
CA ALA A 39 -16.53 1.76 7.77
C ALA A 39 -16.33 2.57 6.48
N GLU A 40 -16.22 3.89 6.62
CA GLU A 40 -15.42 4.65 5.68
C GLU A 40 -14.11 3.89 5.61
N SER A 41 -13.85 3.26 4.47
CA SER A 41 -12.66 2.48 4.25
C SER A 41 -11.49 3.45 4.27
N ALA A 42 -10.94 3.68 5.46
CA ALA A 42 -9.73 4.46 5.69
C ALA A 42 -8.66 3.96 4.72
N GLY A 43 -7.97 4.88 4.06
CA GLY A 43 -6.91 4.54 3.12
C GLY A 43 -5.79 3.78 3.82
N PHE A 44 -4.84 3.26 3.04
CA PHE A 44 -3.67 2.61 3.62
C PHE A 44 -2.89 3.63 4.48
N THR A 45 -2.50 3.22 5.68
CA THR A 45 -1.60 3.98 6.55
C THR A 45 -0.39 3.12 6.89
N GLY A 46 0.80 3.65 6.65
CA GLY A 46 2.06 2.96 6.91
C GLY A 46 3.20 3.48 6.04
N THR A 47 4.36 2.85 6.18
CA THR A 47 5.54 3.16 5.38
C THR A 47 5.71 2.13 4.26
N LEU A 48 5.89 2.62 3.04
CA LEU A 48 6.20 1.86 1.85
C LEU A 48 7.65 2.14 1.43
N SER A 49 8.29 1.22 0.73
CA SER A 49 9.63 1.45 0.17
C SER A 49 9.82 0.58 -1.06
N GLY A 50 10.24 1.18 -2.17
CA GLY A 50 10.43 0.47 -3.42
C GLY A 50 10.45 1.40 -4.62
N GLU A 51 10.26 0.81 -5.80
CA GLU A 51 10.05 1.56 -7.04
C GLU A 51 8.69 2.25 -7.01
N VAL A 52 8.69 3.54 -7.33
CA VAL A 52 7.47 4.34 -7.45
C VAL A 52 6.96 4.20 -8.89
N GLU A 53 5.80 3.58 -9.05
CA GLU A 53 5.15 3.41 -10.34
C GLU A 53 4.09 4.48 -10.55
N TYR A 54 4.11 5.11 -11.72
CA TYR A 54 3.12 6.10 -12.13
C TYR A 54 1.80 5.42 -12.55
N LEU A 55 0.68 5.80 -11.92
CA LEU A 55 -0.65 5.40 -12.37
C LEU A 55 -1.41 6.51 -13.09
N ALA A 56 -1.35 7.72 -12.53
CA ALA A 56 -2.06 8.91 -12.99
C ALA A 56 -1.46 10.13 -12.27
N PRO A 57 -1.78 11.36 -12.71
CA PRO A 57 -1.28 12.55 -12.04
C PRO A 57 -1.63 12.54 -10.54
N GLY A 58 -0.62 12.63 -9.69
CA GLY A 58 -0.77 12.61 -8.23
C GLY A 58 -1.17 11.27 -7.63
N LYS A 59 -1.08 10.16 -8.39
CA LYS A 59 -1.42 8.83 -7.92
C LYS A 59 -0.38 7.80 -8.36
N TYR A 60 0.14 7.07 -7.39
CA TYR A 60 1.30 6.19 -7.56
C TYR A 60 1.09 4.86 -6.86
N ILE A 61 1.95 3.89 -7.18
CA ILE A 61 2.05 2.59 -6.50
C ILE A 61 3.48 2.40 -6.00
N VAL A 62 3.63 1.86 -4.80
CA VAL A 62 4.86 1.23 -4.32
C VAL A 62 4.49 -0.13 -3.72
N ASP A 63 5.21 -1.19 -4.12
CA ASP A 63 4.99 -2.58 -3.64
C ASP A 63 3.52 -3.06 -3.75
N GLY A 64 2.83 -2.66 -4.82
CA GLY A 64 1.42 -2.99 -5.05
C GLY A 64 0.42 -2.19 -4.22
N GLN A 65 0.87 -1.27 -3.36
CA GLN A 65 0.03 -0.37 -2.57
C GLN A 65 -0.09 0.99 -3.27
N ALA A 66 -1.31 1.36 -3.63
CA ALA A 66 -1.59 2.68 -4.22
C ALA A 66 -1.75 3.75 -3.13
N PHE A 67 -1.27 4.96 -3.44
CA PHE A 67 -1.43 6.16 -2.62
C PHE A 67 -1.60 7.41 -3.49
N PHE A 68 -2.08 8.49 -2.89
CA PHE A 68 -2.22 9.80 -3.49
C PHE A 68 -1.13 10.74 -2.97
N VAL A 69 -0.73 11.70 -3.78
CA VAL A 69 0.13 12.80 -3.37
C VAL A 69 -0.68 14.07 -3.32
N SER A 70 -0.54 14.81 -2.24
CA SER A 70 -1.18 16.10 -2.06
C SER A 70 -0.15 17.22 -2.20
N THR A 71 -0.62 18.47 -2.24
CA THR A 71 0.28 19.63 -2.20
C THR A 71 0.98 19.81 -0.86
N GLU A 72 0.54 19.09 0.18
CA GLU A 72 1.12 19.11 1.52
C GLU A 72 2.19 18.01 1.70
N THR A 73 2.27 17.06 0.77
CA THR A 73 3.27 16.00 0.77
C THR A 73 4.67 16.60 0.59
N GLU A 74 5.57 16.25 1.50
CA GLU A 74 6.99 16.60 1.36
C GLU A 74 7.67 15.62 0.39
N ILE A 75 8.28 16.12 -0.67
CA ILE A 75 8.99 15.29 -1.66
C ILE A 75 10.48 15.64 -1.61
N LEU A 76 11.28 14.71 -1.11
CA LEU A 76 12.74 14.80 -1.00
C LEU A 76 13.38 13.96 -2.10
N GLY A 77 13.75 14.63 -3.19
CA GLY A 77 14.50 14.07 -4.30
C GLY A 77 15.98 14.45 -4.25
N GLY A 78 16.59 14.55 -5.42
CA GLY A 78 18.00 14.90 -5.60
C GLY A 78 18.85 13.76 -6.13
N LEU A 79 18.31 12.54 -6.24
CA LEU A 79 18.98 11.37 -6.81
C LEU A 79 18.56 11.15 -8.26
N TYR A 80 17.25 10.99 -8.48
CA TYR A 80 16.68 10.69 -9.79
C TYR A 80 15.89 11.90 -10.30
N THR A 81 14.89 12.32 -9.52
CA THR A 81 14.11 13.53 -9.76
C THR A 81 14.77 14.72 -9.07
N CYS A 82 14.58 15.93 -9.61
CA CYS A 82 15.12 17.15 -9.03
C CYS A 82 16.63 17.06 -8.72
N ALA A 83 17.37 16.39 -9.61
CA ALA A 83 18.75 16.01 -9.40
C ALA A 83 19.64 17.23 -9.09
N SER A 84 20.41 17.13 -8.01
CA SER A 84 21.30 18.19 -7.55
C SER A 84 22.75 17.72 -7.59
N GLU A 85 23.70 18.66 -7.76
CA GLU A 85 25.14 18.35 -7.78
C GLU A 85 25.67 17.79 -6.44
N SER A 86 24.82 17.73 -5.41
CA SER A 86 25.12 17.22 -4.06
C SER A 86 24.25 16.03 -3.66
N ALA A 87 24.03 15.08 -4.56
CA ALA A 87 23.30 13.85 -4.26
C ALA A 87 24.13 12.95 -3.32
N GLY A 88 23.62 12.72 -2.11
CA GLY A 88 24.07 11.63 -1.23
C GLY A 88 23.44 10.29 -1.64
N ASP A 89 23.35 9.33 -0.74
CA ASP A 89 22.64 8.05 -0.98
C ASP A 89 21.11 8.15 -0.79
N VAL A 90 20.64 9.28 -0.22
CA VAL A 90 19.23 9.58 0.07
C VAL A 90 18.87 10.98 -0.42
N GLY A 91 17.61 11.14 -0.80
CA GLY A 91 17.05 12.41 -1.24
C GLY A 91 17.09 13.44 -0.12
N ASN A 92 17.67 14.60 -0.44
CA ASN A 92 17.92 15.70 0.50
C ASN A 92 17.58 17.06 -0.11
N VAL A 93 16.94 17.06 -1.28
CA VAL A 93 16.54 18.26 -2.02
C VAL A 93 15.04 18.25 -2.17
N GLU A 94 14.40 19.32 -1.73
CA GLU A 94 12.96 19.50 -1.92
C GLU A 94 12.64 19.58 -3.41
N CYS A 95 11.74 18.71 -3.85
CA CYS A 95 11.36 18.52 -5.23
C CYS A 95 9.92 18.99 -5.43
N PRO A 96 9.64 19.94 -6.35
CA PRO A 96 8.28 20.33 -6.63
C PRO A 96 7.48 19.15 -7.21
N PHE A 97 6.22 19.05 -6.78
CA PHE A 97 5.30 18.00 -7.22
C PHE A 97 5.22 17.86 -8.74
N ASP A 98 5.14 18.96 -9.48
CA ASP A 98 5.01 18.92 -10.94
C ASP A 98 6.23 18.27 -11.62
N GLU A 99 7.44 18.50 -11.11
CA GLU A 99 8.67 17.92 -11.66
C GLU A 99 8.77 16.43 -11.32
N PHE A 100 8.37 16.05 -10.10
CA PHE A 100 8.28 14.66 -9.68
C PHE A 100 7.24 13.87 -10.50
N ASP A 101 6.04 14.44 -10.71
CA ASP A 101 4.96 13.83 -11.47
C ASP A 101 5.35 13.68 -12.96
N GLU A 102 5.97 14.71 -13.55
CA GLU A 102 6.44 14.66 -14.94
C GLU A 102 7.51 13.59 -15.13
N ALA A 103 8.52 13.52 -14.24
CA ALA A 103 9.58 12.52 -14.34
C ALA A 103 9.02 11.08 -14.29
N LEU A 104 8.07 10.81 -13.39
CA LEU A 104 7.41 9.52 -13.29
C LEU A 104 6.49 9.24 -14.48
N ALA A 105 5.79 10.25 -15.00
CA ALA A 105 4.99 10.15 -16.20
C ALA A 105 5.83 9.85 -17.47
N GLU A 106 7.07 10.34 -17.52
CA GLU A 106 8.05 10.03 -18.57
C GLU A 106 8.65 8.61 -18.43
N GLY A 107 8.36 7.91 -17.33
CA GLY A 107 8.84 6.56 -17.06
C GLY A 107 10.23 6.52 -16.41
N MET A 108 10.62 7.57 -15.70
CA MET A 108 11.81 7.54 -14.86
C MET A 108 11.65 6.50 -13.75
N VAL A 109 12.67 5.67 -13.54
CA VAL A 109 12.69 4.70 -12.46
C VAL A 109 13.19 5.39 -11.20
N VAL A 110 12.30 5.59 -10.24
CA VAL A 110 12.59 6.25 -8.95
C VAL A 110 12.38 5.26 -7.83
N LEU A 111 13.40 5.11 -6.97
CA LEU A 111 13.28 4.36 -5.73
C LEU A 111 13.04 5.32 -4.59
N ALA A 112 11.97 5.13 -3.82
CA ALA A 112 11.62 6.02 -2.71
C ALA A 112 10.97 5.28 -1.54
N GLY A 113 11.20 5.81 -0.34
CA GLY A 113 10.42 5.53 0.85
C GLY A 113 9.23 6.48 0.92
N VAL A 114 8.04 5.98 1.21
CA VAL A 114 6.81 6.78 1.26
C VAL A 114 6.12 6.55 2.60
N GLU A 115 5.88 7.62 3.34
CA GLU A 115 5.02 7.59 4.51
C GLU A 115 3.61 7.97 4.08
N VAL A 116 2.63 7.08 4.33
CA VAL A 116 1.24 7.27 3.90
C VAL A 116 0.34 7.32 5.13
N GLU A 117 -0.56 8.31 5.17
CA GLU A 117 -1.64 8.45 6.14
C GLU A 117 -2.99 8.55 5.40
N ASP A 118 -3.93 7.67 5.73
CA ASP A 118 -5.27 7.64 5.14
C ASP A 118 -5.26 7.58 3.60
N GLY A 119 -4.24 6.94 3.02
CA GLY A 119 -4.04 6.80 1.57
C GLY A 119 -3.39 8.01 0.90
N ILE A 120 -2.99 9.03 1.64
CA ILE A 120 -2.30 10.23 1.18
C ILE A 120 -0.84 10.16 1.67
N ALA A 121 0.12 10.44 0.79
CA ALA A 121 1.52 10.52 1.18
C ALA A 121 1.76 11.76 2.03
N GLU A 122 2.39 11.57 3.18
CA GLU A 122 2.91 12.65 4.04
C GLU A 122 4.32 13.03 3.58
N SER A 123 5.15 12.03 3.27
CA SER A 123 6.52 12.23 2.78
C SER A 123 6.88 11.21 1.71
N ILE A 124 7.73 11.63 0.77
CA ILE A 124 8.37 10.79 -0.25
C ILE A 124 9.86 11.11 -0.21
N THR A 125 10.71 10.13 0.08
CA THR A 125 12.16 10.32 0.11
C THR A 125 12.84 9.35 -0.83
N GLU A 126 13.52 9.86 -1.86
CA GLU A 126 14.30 9.05 -2.78
C GLU A 126 15.46 8.34 -2.05
N PHE A 127 15.84 7.15 -2.50
CA PHE A 127 17.03 6.45 -2.03
C PHE A 127 17.74 5.69 -3.14
N GLN A 128 19.03 5.43 -2.95
CA GLN A 128 19.81 4.53 -3.82
C GLN A 128 19.75 3.08 -3.28
N ALA A 129 19.53 2.10 -4.17
CA ALA A 129 19.54 0.66 -3.84
C ALA A 129 20.94 0.07 -3.68
#